data_AF-A0A5A7RKC6-F1
#
_entry.id   AF-A0A5A7RKC6-F1
#
_cell.length_a   1.000
_cell.length_b   1.000
_cell.length_c   1.000
_cell.angle_alpha   90.00
_cell.angle_beta   90.00
_cell.angle_gamma   90.00
#
_symmetry.space_group_name_H-M   'P 1'
#
loop_
_entity.id
_entity.type
_entity.pdbx_description
1 polymer ?
#
loop_
_entity_poly.entity_id
_entity_poly.type
_entity_poly.pdbx_seq_one_letter_code
_entity_poly.pdbx_strand_id
1 'polypeptide(L)'
;MAKDVEYTEPAAAEFSAKDYHDPPPVPLFDFDELTKWSFYRALIAEFIATLLFLYVTVLTVIGYSHQTDTARGGDQCGGVGILGIAWAFGGMIFILVYCTAGISGGHINPAVTFGLFLGRKVSLIRAVLYMVAQCLGAICGVGFVKAFQKTYYNTYGGGANVVAHGYNKGVGLGAEIIGTFVLVYTVFSATDPKRSARDSHVPFLSHESAY
;
A
#
# COMPACT_ATOMS: atom_id res chain seq x y z
N MET A 1 35.10 -32.88 54.23
CA MET A 1 33.73 -32.71 53.71
C MET A 1 33.77 -31.65 52.63
N ALA A 2 33.92 -32.07 51.37
CA ALA A 2 33.65 -31.24 50.20
C ALA A 2 32.40 -31.86 49.56
N LYS A 3 31.36 -31.04 49.34
CA LYS A 3 30.15 -31.46 48.64
C LYS A 3 30.38 -31.26 47.15
N ASP A 4 30.29 -32.34 46.37
CA ASP A 4 30.23 -32.26 44.93
C ASP A 4 28.91 -31.59 44.54
N VAL A 5 28.99 -30.46 43.87
CA VAL A 5 27.83 -29.75 43.31
C VAL A 5 27.59 -30.35 41.94
N GLU A 6 26.54 -31.16 41.82
CA GLU A 6 26.06 -31.70 40.57
C GLU A 6 25.47 -30.56 39.72
N TYR A 7 26.20 -30.15 38.68
CA TYR A 7 25.74 -29.15 37.73
C TYR A 7 24.74 -29.80 36.77
N THR A 8 23.45 -29.58 36.99
CA THR A 8 22.40 -29.98 36.04
C THR A 8 22.44 -28.99 34.88
N GLU A 9 22.81 -29.45 33.68
CA GLU A 9 22.64 -28.63 32.47
C GLU A 9 21.16 -28.24 32.35
N PRO A 10 20.82 -26.96 32.10
CA PRO A 10 19.45 -26.62 31.77
C PRO A 10 19.10 -27.34 30.48
N ALA A 11 18.11 -28.23 30.55
CA ALA A 11 17.54 -28.91 29.40
C ALA A 11 17.37 -27.90 28.27
N ALA A 12 18.05 -28.14 27.15
CA ALA A 12 17.87 -27.35 25.94
C ALA A 12 16.37 -27.28 25.70
N ALA A 13 15.80 -26.08 25.85
CA ALA A 13 14.44 -25.83 25.40
C ALA A 13 14.47 -26.12 23.90
N GLU A 14 14.04 -27.31 23.51
CA GLU A 14 13.70 -27.62 22.13
C GLU A 14 12.68 -26.57 21.74
N PHE A 15 13.15 -25.52 21.05
CA PHE A 15 12.29 -24.72 20.22
C PHE A 15 11.71 -25.69 19.20
N SER A 16 10.54 -26.25 19.53
CA SER A 16 9.73 -27.03 18.60
C SER A 16 9.42 -26.09 17.44
N ALA A 17 10.27 -26.16 16.42
CA ALA A 17 10.02 -25.55 15.14
C ALA A 17 8.79 -26.26 14.59
N LYS A 18 7.60 -25.77 14.94
CA LYS A 18 6.36 -26.22 14.29
C LYS A 18 6.58 -26.03 12.80
N ASP A 19 6.62 -27.15 12.07
CA ASP A 19 6.74 -27.15 10.62
C ASP A 19 5.64 -26.26 10.06
N TYR A 20 6.06 -25.16 9.44
CA TYR A 20 5.14 -24.21 8.86
C TYR A 20 4.60 -24.82 7.57
N HIS A 21 3.28 -24.98 7.52
CA HIS A 21 2.57 -25.35 6.30
C HIS A 21 1.95 -24.11 5.70
N ASP A 22 2.22 -23.90 4.41
CA ASP A 22 1.57 -22.82 3.66
C ASP A 22 0.05 -22.98 3.68
N PRO A 23 -0.70 -21.87 3.87
CA PRO A 23 -2.14 -21.92 3.75
C PRO A 23 -2.52 -22.36 2.33
N PRO A 24 -3.63 -23.09 2.17
CA PRO A 24 -4.08 -23.51 0.85
C PRO A 24 -4.33 -22.29 -0.05
N PRO A 25 -4.13 -22.41 -1.37
CA PRO A 25 -4.42 -21.34 -2.31
C PRO A 25 -5.88 -20.85 -2.16
N VAL A 26 -6.07 -19.53 -2.23
CA VAL A 26 -7.42 -18.95 -2.12
C VAL A 26 -8.28 -19.41 -3.30
N PRO A 27 -9.53 -19.83 -3.07
CA PRO A 27 -10.47 -20.15 -4.16
C PRO A 27 -10.61 -18.98 -5.13
N LEU A 28 -10.65 -19.27 -6.43
CA LEU A 28 -10.79 -18.22 -7.44
C LEU A 28 -12.08 -17.42 -7.27
N PHE A 29 -13.17 -18.11 -6.93
CA PHE A 29 -14.47 -17.53 -6.63
C PHE A 29 -14.83 -17.85 -5.19
N ASP A 30 -15.03 -16.82 -4.38
CA ASP A 30 -15.52 -16.92 -3.00
C ASP A 30 -16.64 -15.89 -2.81
N PHE A 31 -17.87 -16.29 -3.18
CA PHE A 31 -19.04 -15.41 -3.08
C PHE A 31 -19.45 -15.14 -1.63
N ASP A 32 -19.04 -15.99 -0.69
CA ASP A 32 -19.38 -15.81 0.72
C ASP A 32 -18.72 -14.54 1.30
N GLU A 33 -17.61 -14.06 0.71
CA GLU A 33 -17.00 -12.78 1.09
C GLU A 33 -17.95 -11.59 0.99
N LEU A 34 -18.89 -11.61 0.04
CA LEU A 34 -19.86 -10.53 -0.16
C LEU A 34 -20.86 -10.39 1.00
N THR A 35 -20.99 -11.43 1.82
CA THR A 35 -21.84 -11.41 3.02
C THR A 35 -21.10 -10.86 4.25
N LYS A 36 -19.77 -10.77 4.19
CA LYS A 36 -18.93 -10.43 5.34
C LYS A 36 -18.79 -8.92 5.50
N TRP A 37 -19.08 -8.39 6.69
CA TRP A 37 -18.88 -6.97 6.99
C TRP A 37 -17.41 -6.53 6.92
N SER A 38 -16.48 -7.43 7.27
CA SER A 38 -15.03 -7.20 7.14
C SER A 38 -14.62 -6.89 5.69
N PHE A 39 -15.30 -7.49 4.71
CA PHE A 39 -15.04 -7.25 3.30
C PHE A 39 -15.35 -5.81 2.88
N TYR A 40 -16.54 -5.29 3.23
CA TYR A 40 -16.89 -3.90 2.93
C TYR A 40 -15.99 -2.90 3.66
N ARG A 41 -15.60 -3.19 4.90
CA ARG A 41 -14.61 -2.37 5.62
C ARG A 41 -13.26 -2.33 4.90
N ALA A 42 -12.82 -3.46 4.33
CA ALA A 42 -11.61 -3.52 3.55
C ALA A 42 -11.71 -2.72 2.24
N LEU A 43 -12.86 -2.74 1.56
CA LEU A 43 -13.11 -1.90 0.38
C LEU A 43 -13.05 -0.41 0.70
N ILE A 44 -13.67 0.00 1.82
CA ILE A 44 -13.61 1.39 2.29
C ILE A 44 -12.17 1.78 2.64
N ALA A 45 -11.40 0.87 3.26
CA ALA A 45 -10.00 1.12 3.58
C ALA A 45 -9.15 1.35 2.32
N GLU A 46 -9.29 0.51 1.29
CA GLU A 46 -8.60 0.70 0.01
C GLU A 46 -9.00 2.02 -0.68
N PHE A 47 -10.31 2.35 -0.70
CA PHE A 47 -10.80 3.61 -1.26
C PHE A 47 -10.20 4.84 -0.54
N ILE A 48 -10.29 4.88 0.79
CA ILE A 48 -9.80 6.01 1.59
C ILE A 48 -8.27 6.13 1.51
N ALA A 49 -7.56 5.00 1.56
CA ALA A 49 -6.11 5.01 1.45
C ALA A 49 -5.66 5.54 0.08
N THR A 50 -6.25 5.06 -1.03
CA THR A 50 -5.90 5.56 -2.37
C THR A 50 -6.32 7.03 -2.56
N LEU A 51 -7.42 7.47 -1.96
CA LEU A 51 -7.82 8.88 -1.93
C LEU A 51 -6.75 9.74 -1.27
N LEU A 52 -6.33 9.39 -0.05
CA LEU A 52 -5.30 10.13 0.67
C LEU A 52 -3.95 10.09 -0.05
N PHE A 53 -3.59 8.94 -0.62
CA PHE A 53 -2.37 8.77 -1.40
C PHE A 53 -2.31 9.76 -2.57
N LEU A 54 -3.35 9.81 -3.40
CA LEU A 54 -3.37 10.70 -4.56
C LEU A 54 -3.55 12.16 -4.17
N TYR A 55 -4.34 12.46 -3.14
CA TYR A 55 -4.48 13.83 -2.64
C TYR A 55 -3.12 14.42 -2.22
N VAL A 56 -2.38 13.72 -1.35
CA VAL A 56 -1.11 14.22 -0.81
C VAL A 56 -0.04 14.31 -1.90
N THR A 57 0.10 13.27 -2.72
CA THR A 57 1.17 13.21 -3.72
C THR A 57 0.96 14.20 -4.85
N VAL A 58 -0.25 14.31 -5.40
CA VAL A 58 -0.55 15.26 -6.48
C VAL A 58 -0.50 16.71 -5.98
N LEU A 59 -0.95 16.98 -4.76
CA LEU A 59 -0.81 18.30 -4.15
C LEU A 59 0.67 18.68 -3.95
N THR A 60 1.51 17.71 -3.57
CA THR A 60 2.96 17.92 -3.44
C THR A 60 3.60 18.24 -4.79
N VAL A 61 3.24 17.51 -5.84
CA VAL A 61 3.71 17.76 -7.21
C VAL A 61 3.33 19.16 -7.67
N ILE A 62 2.06 19.55 -7.53
CA ILE A 62 1.58 20.88 -7.95
C ILE A 62 2.22 21.98 -7.11
N GLY A 63 2.36 21.78 -5.79
CA GLY A 63 3.03 22.71 -4.90
C GLY A 63 4.48 22.96 -5.32
N TYR A 64 5.23 21.89 -5.61
CA TYR A 64 6.60 21.98 -6.12
C TYR A 64 6.67 22.72 -7.46
N SER A 65 5.83 22.33 -8.44
CA SER A 65 5.83 22.97 -9.76
C SER A 65 5.47 24.45 -9.69
N HIS A 66 4.55 24.84 -8.80
CA HIS A 66 4.23 26.23 -8.57
C HIS A 66 5.38 27.01 -7.93
N GLN A 67 6.00 26.45 -6.88
CA GLN A 67 7.07 27.12 -6.12
C GLN A 67 8.35 27.31 -6.94
N THR A 68 8.58 26.45 -7.94
CA THR A 68 9.79 26.47 -8.79
C THR A 68 9.64 27.21 -10.12
N ASP A 69 8.44 27.72 -10.41
CA ASP A 69 8.16 28.44 -11.65
C ASP A 69 8.66 29.89 -11.60
N THR A 70 9.90 30.09 -12.03
CA THR A 70 10.54 31.42 -12.07
C THR A 70 9.83 32.42 -12.98
N ALA A 71 9.11 31.95 -14.01
CA ALA A 71 8.33 32.82 -14.88
C ALA A 71 7.10 33.41 -14.17
N ARG A 72 6.69 32.83 -13.05
CA ARG A 72 5.57 33.28 -12.21
C ARG A 72 6.01 33.71 -10.81
N GLY A 73 7.29 34.08 -10.65
CA GLY A 73 7.83 34.61 -9.40
C GLY A 73 8.24 33.56 -8.36
N GLY A 74 8.33 32.28 -8.75
CA GLY A 74 8.92 31.21 -7.95
C GLY A 74 10.45 31.28 -7.90
N ASP A 75 11.04 30.44 -7.04
CA ASP A 75 12.48 30.28 -6.89
C ASP A 75 12.91 28.95 -7.52
N GLN A 76 13.92 28.96 -8.40
CA GLN A 76 14.41 27.77 -9.11
C GLN A 76 14.79 26.64 -8.14
N CYS A 77 15.29 26.99 -6.96
CA CYS A 77 15.69 26.04 -5.92
C CYS A 77 14.66 25.95 -4.77
N GLY A 78 13.50 26.59 -4.93
CA GLY A 78 12.43 26.60 -3.95
C GLY A 78 11.68 25.26 -3.84
N GLY A 79 10.93 25.11 -2.76
CA GLY A 79 10.06 23.95 -2.54
C GLY A 79 10.80 22.68 -2.11
N VAL A 80 10.18 21.52 -2.34
CA VAL A 80 10.63 20.22 -1.80
C VAL A 80 11.59 19.46 -2.72
N GLY A 81 11.82 19.95 -3.93
CA GLY A 81 12.59 19.24 -4.96
C GLY A 81 11.89 17.98 -5.49
N ILE A 82 12.44 17.42 -6.58
CA ILE A 82 11.99 16.11 -7.12
C ILE A 82 12.23 15.00 -6.08
N LEU A 83 13.25 15.14 -5.24
CA LEU A 83 13.49 14.24 -4.11
C LEU A 83 12.32 14.24 -3.12
N GLY A 84 11.78 15.41 -2.77
CA GLY A 84 10.60 15.52 -1.90
C GLY A 84 9.35 14.92 -2.53
N ILE A 85 9.17 15.04 -3.84
CA ILE A 85 8.11 14.34 -4.58
C ILE A 85 8.27 12.81 -4.42
N ALA A 86 9.47 12.28 -4.67
CA ALA A 86 9.73 10.85 -4.51
C ALA A 86 9.44 10.36 -3.07
N TRP A 87 9.82 11.15 -2.07
CA TRP A 87 9.49 10.90 -0.66
C TRP A 87 7.99 10.93 -0.37
N ALA A 88 7.23 11.85 -0.99
CA ALA A 88 5.78 11.89 -0.81
C ALA A 88 5.12 10.60 -1.32
N PHE A 89 5.54 10.10 -2.49
CA PHE A 89 5.02 8.84 -3.03
C PHE A 89 5.40 7.63 -2.15
N GLY A 90 6.69 7.43 -1.89
CA GLY A 90 7.16 6.29 -1.10
C GLY A 90 6.69 6.34 0.36
N GLY A 91 6.75 7.52 0.99
CA GLY A 91 6.34 7.74 2.37
C GLY A 91 4.84 7.54 2.58
N MET A 92 4.00 8.02 1.66
CA MET A 92 2.55 7.79 1.75
C MET A 92 2.21 6.30 1.58
N ILE A 93 2.85 5.59 0.66
CA ILE A 93 2.67 4.13 0.55
C ILE A 93 3.08 3.44 1.87
N PHE A 94 4.25 3.76 2.41
CA PHE A 94 4.70 3.19 3.69
C PHE A 94 3.68 3.40 4.81
N ILE A 95 3.21 4.63 5.01
CA ILE A 95 2.23 4.97 6.06
C ILE A 95 0.91 4.25 5.82
N LEU A 96 0.37 4.33 4.60
CA LEU A 96 -0.96 3.80 4.31
C LEU A 96 -0.99 2.28 4.31
N VAL A 97 0.05 1.61 3.79
CA VAL A 97 0.19 0.15 3.91
C VAL A 97 0.24 -0.22 5.38
N TYR A 98 1.04 0.47 6.21
CA TYR A 98 1.08 0.21 7.65
C TYR A 98 -0.31 0.36 8.31
N CYS A 99 -1.05 1.41 7.98
CA CYS A 99 -2.39 1.64 8.54
C CYS A 99 -3.44 0.61 8.07
N THR A 100 -3.31 0.07 6.86
CA THR A 100 -4.36 -0.73 6.21
C THR A 100 -4.03 -2.21 6.03
N ALA A 101 -2.77 -2.63 6.24
CA ALA A 101 -2.34 -4.02 6.11
C ALA A 101 -3.19 -4.98 6.95
N GLY A 102 -3.49 -4.62 8.20
CA GLY A 102 -4.35 -5.42 9.08
C GLY A 102 -5.84 -5.42 8.71
N ILE A 103 -6.29 -4.52 7.84
CA ILE A 103 -7.70 -4.34 7.49
C ILE A 103 -7.99 -4.92 6.10
N SER A 104 -7.30 -4.43 5.07
CA SER A 104 -7.53 -4.82 3.67
C SER A 104 -6.42 -5.69 3.09
N GLY A 105 -5.26 -5.73 3.73
CA GLY A 105 -4.00 -6.21 3.13
C GLY A 105 -3.11 -5.09 2.61
N GLY A 106 -3.62 -3.85 2.57
CA GLY A 106 -2.86 -2.64 2.22
C GLY A 106 -2.32 -2.65 0.79
N HIS A 107 -3.19 -2.89 -0.19
CA HIS A 107 -2.75 -2.99 -1.58
C HIS A 107 -2.54 -1.62 -2.21
N ILE A 108 -3.55 -0.73 -2.11
CA ILE A 108 -3.57 0.69 -2.53
C ILE A 108 -3.29 0.89 -4.04
N ASN A 109 -3.02 -0.19 -4.77
CA ASN A 109 -2.54 -0.22 -6.13
C ASN A 109 -3.15 -1.42 -6.89
N PRO A 110 -3.78 -1.19 -8.07
CA PRO A 110 -4.34 -2.25 -8.90
C PRO A 110 -3.33 -3.30 -9.35
N ALA A 111 -2.09 -2.92 -9.67
CA ALA A 111 -1.04 -3.85 -10.10
C ALA A 111 -0.60 -4.78 -8.95
N VAL A 112 -0.54 -4.26 -7.72
CA VAL A 112 -0.28 -5.06 -6.51
C VAL A 112 -1.41 -6.05 -6.28
N THR A 113 -2.66 -5.58 -6.34
CA THR A 113 -3.85 -6.43 -6.20
C THR A 113 -3.88 -7.53 -7.27
N PHE A 114 -3.56 -7.18 -8.51
CA PHE A 114 -3.51 -8.12 -9.62
C PHE A 114 -2.40 -9.15 -9.46
N GLY A 115 -1.20 -8.73 -9.03
CA GLY A 115 -0.08 -9.63 -8.73
C GLY A 115 -0.47 -10.66 -7.68
N LEU A 116 -1.03 -10.21 -6.55
CA LEU A 116 -1.49 -11.08 -5.46
C LEU A 116 -2.64 -12.02 -5.89
N PHE A 117 -3.52 -11.56 -6.77
CA PHE A 117 -4.54 -12.41 -7.40
C PHE A 117 -3.90 -13.53 -8.24
N LEU A 118 -2.94 -13.21 -9.12
CA LEU A 118 -2.22 -14.22 -9.90
C LEU A 118 -1.43 -15.19 -9.01
N GLY A 119 -0.92 -14.72 -7.87
CA GLY A 119 -0.28 -15.53 -6.84
C GLY A 119 -1.25 -16.35 -5.98
N ARG A 120 -2.56 -16.36 -6.29
CA ARG A 120 -3.63 -17.01 -5.52
C ARG A 120 -3.66 -16.64 -4.03
N LYS A 121 -3.30 -15.39 -3.73
CA LYS A 121 -3.39 -14.80 -2.39
C LYS A 121 -4.68 -14.00 -2.18
N VAL A 122 -5.45 -13.74 -3.25
CA VAL A 122 -6.67 -12.92 -3.26
C VAL A 122 -7.70 -13.56 -4.21
N SER A 123 -8.98 -13.55 -3.84
CA SER A 123 -10.08 -14.03 -4.70
C SER A 123 -10.33 -13.08 -5.88
N LEU A 124 -10.93 -13.56 -6.98
CA LEU A 124 -11.23 -12.71 -8.14
C LEU A 124 -12.19 -11.57 -7.77
N ILE A 125 -13.21 -11.87 -6.95
CA ILE A 125 -14.23 -10.89 -6.54
C ILE A 125 -13.58 -9.76 -5.74
N ARG A 126 -12.74 -10.11 -4.75
CA ARG A 126 -11.98 -9.14 -3.97
C ARG A 126 -11.04 -8.32 -4.85
N ALA A 127 -10.32 -8.96 -5.77
CA ALA A 127 -9.40 -8.28 -6.66
C ALA A 127 -10.10 -7.21 -7.51
N VAL A 128 -11.22 -7.55 -8.15
CA VAL A 128 -11.99 -6.60 -8.98
C VAL A 128 -12.53 -5.46 -8.14
N LEU A 129 -13.15 -5.74 -6.99
CA LEU A 129 -13.75 -4.70 -6.15
C LEU A 129 -12.69 -3.78 -5.50
N TYR A 130 -11.51 -4.32 -5.16
CA TYR A 130 -10.38 -3.51 -4.71
C TYR A 130 -9.89 -2.56 -5.81
N MET A 131 -9.72 -3.05 -7.04
CA MET A 131 -9.29 -2.20 -8.16
C MET A 131 -10.31 -1.08 -8.44
N VAL A 132 -11.61 -1.38 -8.36
CA VAL A 132 -12.65 -0.36 -8.48
C VAL A 132 -12.55 0.66 -7.34
N ALA A 133 -12.42 0.21 -6.08
CA ALA A 133 -12.27 1.09 -4.93
C ALA A 133 -11.02 1.99 -5.03
N GLN A 134 -9.88 1.44 -5.45
CA GLN A 134 -8.62 2.16 -5.67
C GLN A 134 -8.78 3.22 -6.76
N CYS A 135 -9.36 2.86 -7.92
CA CYS A 135 -9.59 3.81 -9.01
C CYS A 135 -10.53 4.95 -8.60
N LEU A 136 -11.63 4.65 -7.88
CA LEU A 136 -12.54 5.67 -7.38
C LEU A 136 -11.88 6.56 -6.32
N GLY A 137 -11.10 5.98 -5.42
CA GLY A 137 -10.33 6.71 -4.41
C GLY A 137 -9.35 7.68 -5.07
N ALA A 138 -8.58 7.20 -6.06
CA ALA A 138 -7.66 8.02 -6.83
C ALA A 138 -8.35 9.21 -7.50
N ILE A 139 -9.49 8.99 -8.17
CA ILE A 139 -10.27 10.05 -8.81
C ILE A 139 -10.73 11.09 -7.78
N CYS A 140 -11.25 10.66 -6.62
CA CYS A 140 -11.67 11.57 -5.56
C CYS A 140 -10.50 12.38 -4.98
N GLY A 141 -9.36 11.73 -4.72
CA GLY A 141 -8.16 12.37 -4.17
C GLY A 141 -7.65 13.50 -5.07
N VAL A 142 -7.47 13.20 -6.37
CA VAL A 142 -7.08 14.22 -7.36
C VAL A 142 -8.18 15.27 -7.56
N GLY A 143 -9.46 14.86 -7.48
CA GLY A 143 -10.61 15.76 -7.53
C GLY A 143 -10.56 16.84 -6.44
N PHE A 144 -10.20 16.48 -5.21
CA PHE A 144 -10.02 17.45 -4.12
C PHE A 144 -8.87 18.42 -4.39
N VAL A 145 -7.74 17.95 -4.94
CA VAL A 145 -6.63 18.84 -5.31
C VAL A 145 -7.08 19.87 -6.35
N LYS A 146 -7.80 19.42 -7.38
CA LYS A 146 -8.37 20.31 -8.40
C LYS A 146 -9.41 21.27 -7.83
N ALA A 147 -10.22 20.85 -6.85
CA ALA A 147 -11.21 21.70 -6.21
C ALA A 147 -10.56 22.83 -5.41
N PHE A 148 -9.46 22.56 -4.70
CA PHE A 148 -8.78 23.55 -3.86
C PHE A 148 -7.82 24.46 -4.64
N GLN A 149 -7.18 23.96 -5.70
CA GLN A 149 -6.15 24.70 -6.44
C GLN A 149 -6.34 24.62 -7.96
N LYS A 150 -7.58 24.83 -8.45
CA LYS A 150 -7.97 24.63 -9.86
C LYS A 150 -7.03 25.29 -10.88
N THR A 151 -6.63 26.54 -10.64
CA THR A 151 -5.77 27.29 -11.57
C THR A 151 -4.38 26.68 -11.64
N TYR A 152 -3.77 26.37 -10.50
CA TYR A 152 -2.45 25.74 -10.44
C TYR A 152 -2.49 24.31 -10.97
N TYR A 153 -3.52 23.53 -10.61
CA TYR A 153 -3.75 22.18 -11.12
C TYR A 153 -3.76 22.14 -12.64
N ASN A 154 -4.56 23.00 -13.28
CA ASN A 154 -4.67 23.03 -14.74
C ASN A 154 -3.38 23.55 -15.41
N THR A 155 -2.66 24.47 -14.76
CA THR A 155 -1.41 25.03 -15.30
C THR A 155 -0.28 24.00 -15.28
N TYR A 156 -0.13 23.25 -14.18
CA TYR A 156 1.02 22.40 -13.92
C TYR A 156 0.76 20.92 -14.22
N GLY A 157 -0.11 20.62 -15.20
CA GLY A 157 -0.32 19.26 -15.72
C GLY A 157 -1.10 18.31 -14.79
N GLY A 158 -1.63 18.80 -13.67
CA GLY A 158 -2.56 18.07 -12.81
C GLY A 158 -1.98 16.81 -12.13
N GLY A 159 -0.66 16.67 -12.09
CA GLY A 159 0.02 15.47 -11.56
C GLY A 159 -0.17 14.21 -12.42
N ALA A 160 -0.49 14.35 -13.71
CA ALA A 160 -0.72 13.22 -14.59
C ALA A 160 0.59 12.62 -15.15
N ASN A 161 0.66 11.29 -15.23
CA ASN A 161 1.79 10.59 -15.85
C ASN A 161 1.74 10.75 -17.38
N VAL A 162 2.86 11.18 -17.97
CA VAL A 162 3.03 11.31 -19.42
C VAL A 162 4.42 10.84 -19.83
N VAL A 163 4.57 10.40 -21.08
CA VAL A 163 5.91 10.15 -21.63
C VAL A 163 6.58 11.49 -21.85
N ALA A 164 7.68 11.74 -21.13
CA ALA A 164 8.43 12.98 -21.23
C ALA A 164 8.99 13.18 -22.65
N HIS A 165 9.08 14.45 -23.08
CA HIS A 165 9.65 14.79 -24.37
C HIS A 165 11.07 14.23 -24.51
N GLY A 166 11.39 13.70 -25.70
CA GLY A 166 12.67 13.03 -25.96
C GLY A 166 12.65 11.50 -25.77
N TYR A 167 11.58 10.95 -25.19
CA TYR A 167 11.38 9.50 -25.07
C TYR A 167 10.24 9.01 -25.96
N ASN A 168 10.38 7.78 -26.46
CA ASN A 168 9.31 7.10 -27.19
C ASN A 168 8.44 6.25 -26.24
N LYS A 169 7.27 5.81 -26.73
CA LYS A 169 6.32 5.01 -25.94
C LYS A 169 6.89 3.65 -25.49
N GLY A 170 7.79 3.06 -26.27
CA GLY A 170 8.44 1.79 -25.91
C GLY A 170 9.35 1.93 -24.69
N VAL A 171 10.11 3.03 -24.60
CA VAL A 171 10.92 3.33 -23.42
C VAL A 171 10.05 3.58 -22.19
N GLY A 172 8.97 4.37 -22.34
CA GLY A 172 8.01 4.60 -21.26
C GLY A 172 7.39 3.29 -20.75
N LEU A 173 6.95 2.43 -21.66
CA LEU A 173 6.40 1.11 -21.32
C LEU A 173 7.44 0.23 -20.60
N GLY A 174 8.67 0.15 -21.11
CA GLY A 174 9.73 -0.64 -20.50
C GLY A 174 10.06 -0.18 -19.07
N ALA A 175 10.12 1.13 -18.84
CA ALA A 175 10.36 1.70 -17.52
C ALA A 175 9.24 1.35 -16.53
N GLU A 176 7.98 1.48 -16.93
CA GLU A 176 6.81 1.14 -16.09
C GLU A 176 6.75 -0.37 -15.77
N ILE A 177 7.11 -1.24 -16.72
CA ILE A 177 7.20 -2.69 -16.49
C ILE A 177 8.24 -3.01 -15.42
N ILE A 178 9.46 -2.49 -15.57
CA ILE A 178 10.57 -2.78 -14.63
C ILE A 178 10.25 -2.18 -13.25
N GLY A 179 9.76 -0.94 -13.19
CA GLY A 179 9.39 -0.28 -11.94
C GLY A 179 8.28 -1.04 -11.19
N THR A 180 7.23 -1.46 -11.91
CA THR A 180 6.13 -2.24 -11.32
C THR A 180 6.60 -3.63 -10.90
N PHE A 181 7.51 -4.26 -11.65
CA PHE A 181 8.10 -5.54 -11.27
C PHE A 181 8.83 -5.43 -9.92
N VAL A 182 9.67 -4.42 -9.74
CA VAL A 182 10.37 -4.19 -8.46
C VAL A 182 9.37 -4.02 -7.31
N LEU A 183 8.35 -3.17 -7.50
CA LEU A 183 7.30 -2.95 -6.51
C LEU A 183 6.58 -4.25 -6.12
N VAL A 184 6.08 -5.01 -7.09
CA VAL A 184 5.30 -6.23 -6.84
C VAL A 184 6.17 -7.34 -6.30
N TYR A 185 7.41 -7.48 -6.76
CA TYR A 185 8.40 -8.39 -6.19
C TYR A 185 8.60 -8.09 -4.70
N THR A 186 8.81 -6.82 -4.32
CA THR A 186 8.95 -6.42 -2.92
C THR A 186 7.70 -6.74 -2.11
N VAL A 187 6.49 -6.56 -2.65
CA VAL A 187 5.25 -6.96 -1.96
C VAL A 187 5.23 -8.45 -1.66
N PHE A 188 5.54 -9.30 -2.64
CA PHE A 188 5.61 -10.75 -2.43
C PHE A 188 6.66 -11.13 -1.38
N SER A 189 7.84 -10.50 -1.40
CA SER A 189 8.89 -10.73 -0.41
C SER A 189 8.50 -10.24 1.00
N ALA A 190 7.68 -9.20 1.10
CA ALA A 190 7.23 -8.63 2.36
C ALA A 190 5.96 -9.31 2.91
N THR A 191 5.34 -10.23 2.16
CA THR A 191 4.12 -10.91 2.60
C THR A 191 4.46 -11.87 3.74
N ASP A 192 3.87 -11.68 4.91
CA ASP A 192 4.09 -12.56 6.06
C ASP A 192 3.31 -13.88 5.87
N PRO A 193 3.99 -15.02 5.73
CA PRO A 193 3.34 -16.32 5.58
C PRO A 193 2.44 -16.70 6.78
N LYS A 194 2.70 -16.12 7.96
CA LYS A 194 2.03 -16.45 9.23
C LYS A 194 0.93 -15.48 9.61
N ARG A 195 0.72 -14.38 8.87
CA ARG A 195 -0.28 -13.35 9.20
C ARG A 195 -1.13 -13.00 7.99
N SER A 196 -2.45 -13.00 8.18
CA SER A 196 -3.43 -12.58 7.18
C SER A 196 -4.18 -11.34 7.63
N ALA A 197 -4.71 -10.57 6.67
CA ALA A 197 -5.62 -9.46 6.97
C ALA A 197 -6.83 -9.96 7.76
N ARG A 198 -7.41 -9.11 8.62
CA ARG A 198 -8.30 -9.54 9.69
C ARG A 198 -9.53 -10.33 9.21
N ASP A 199 -9.53 -11.64 9.47
CA ASP A 199 -10.75 -12.43 9.62
C ASP A 199 -11.42 -12.05 10.94
N SER A 200 -12.71 -11.76 10.89
CA SER A 200 -13.50 -11.14 11.95
C SER A 200 -13.70 -11.97 13.24
N HIS A 201 -12.87 -12.97 13.53
CA HIS A 201 -13.02 -13.84 14.71
C HIS A 201 -12.30 -13.37 15.97
N VAL A 202 -11.66 -12.20 15.96
CA VAL A 202 -11.11 -11.63 17.20
C VAL A 202 -11.46 -10.15 17.32
N PRO A 203 -12.43 -9.77 18.17
CA PRO A 203 -12.60 -8.40 18.60
C PRO A 203 -11.44 -8.05 19.51
N PHE A 204 -10.54 -7.14 19.09
CA PHE A 204 -9.68 -6.47 20.04
C PHE A 204 -10.50 -5.34 20.66
N LEU A 205 -11.03 -5.62 21.86
CA LEU A 205 -11.16 -4.75 23.03
C LEU A 205 -12.16 -5.37 24.02
N SER A 206 -11.69 -6.32 24.80
CA SER A 206 -12.13 -6.51 26.19
C SER A 206 -11.00 -7.19 26.97
N HIS A 207 -9.86 -6.50 27.09
CA HIS A 207 -9.15 -6.55 28.38
C HIS A 207 -9.86 -5.53 29.29
N GLU A 208 -11.10 -5.84 29.66
CA GLU A 208 -11.72 -5.27 30.85
C GLU A 208 -11.67 -6.36 31.92
N SER A 209 -10.95 -6.02 32.99
CA SER A 209 -11.00 -6.59 34.34
C SER A 209 -10.57 -8.04 34.55
N ALA A 210 -9.56 -8.25 35.41
CA ALA A 210 -9.82 -8.48 36.84
C ALA A 210 -8.53 -8.85 37.61
N TYR A 211 -8.32 -8.13 38.71
CA TYR A 211 -7.39 -8.34 39.85
C TYR A 211 -5.90 -8.06 39.65
#